data_AF-A0A8C9EKF1-F1
#
_entry.id   AF-A0A8C9EKF1-F1
#
_cell.length_a   1.000
_cell.length_b   1.000
_cell.length_c   1.000
_cell.angle_alpha   90.00
_cell.angle_beta   90.00
_cell.angle_gamma   90.00
#
_symmetry.space_group_name_H-M   'P 1'
#
loop_
_entity.id
_entity.type
_entity.pdbx_description
1 polymer ?
#
loop_
_entity_poly.entity_id
_entity_poly.type
_entity_poly.pdbx_seq_one_letter_code
_entity_poly.pdbx_strand_id
1 'polypeptide(L)'
;MQHLLPKPWLGCSSLAGGSLWQLQQVVTKMTGKNAVLHYSLYGCYCGVGGRGQPKDATDRCCQLHDACYDSLQQHHCNAKQQRYRYSWHGGILTCKRDSWCAQLSCECDRSLGLCLRRSARSYNWRYVLYPKCKCR
;
A
#
# COMPACT_ATOMS: atom_id res chain seq x y z
N MET A 1 -3.68 55.65 1.86
CA MET A 1 -5.03 55.08 1.64
C MET A 1 -4.94 54.37 0.30
N GLN A 2 -4.88 53.04 0.18
CA GLN A 2 -5.72 52.01 0.78
C GLN A 2 -4.86 50.74 0.83
N HIS A 3 -4.58 50.22 2.03
CA HIS A 3 -4.05 48.89 2.23
C HIS A 3 -5.21 47.89 2.10
N LEU A 4 -5.09 46.89 1.23
CA LEU A 4 -5.88 45.66 1.29
C LEU A 4 -4.97 44.45 1.02
N LEU A 5 -4.42 44.00 2.14
CA LEU A 5 -3.90 42.70 2.58
C LEU A 5 -3.66 41.55 1.56
N PRO A 6 -2.55 40.78 1.74
CA PRO A 6 -2.30 39.58 0.98
C PRO A 6 -3.33 38.49 1.30
N LYS A 7 -3.88 37.87 0.26
CA LYS A 7 -4.71 36.65 0.38
C LYS A 7 -3.94 35.61 1.20
N PRO A 8 -4.45 35.15 2.36
CA PRO A 8 -3.83 34.05 3.05
C PRO A 8 -4.02 32.82 2.17
N TRP A 9 -2.90 32.24 1.73
CA TRP A 9 -2.88 30.90 1.17
C TRP A 9 -3.18 29.93 2.31
N LEU A 10 -4.45 29.87 2.72
CA LEU A 10 -5.04 28.76 3.45
C LEU A 10 -5.10 27.59 2.47
N GLY A 11 -3.96 26.92 2.31
CA GLY A 11 -3.80 25.69 1.56
C GLY A 11 -3.21 24.61 2.45
N CYS A 12 -3.72 24.47 3.68
CA CYS A 12 -3.47 23.26 4.45
C CYS A 12 -4.38 22.15 3.89
N SER A 13 -3.80 20.98 3.62
CA SER A 13 -4.45 19.73 3.22
C SER A 13 -4.78 19.56 1.73
N SER A 14 -3.75 19.32 0.91
CA SER A 14 -3.94 18.30 -0.13
C SER A 14 -4.14 16.96 0.59
N LEU A 15 -5.41 16.62 0.82
CA LEU A 15 -5.89 15.30 1.22
C LEU A 15 -5.07 14.24 0.49
N ALA A 16 -4.58 13.23 1.23
CA ALA A 16 -3.69 12.16 0.79
C ALA A 16 -4.17 11.45 -0.49
N GLY A 17 -4.02 12.08 -1.65
CA GLY A 17 -4.33 11.54 -2.95
C GLY A 17 -3.08 10.90 -3.53
N GLY A 18 -2.51 9.91 -2.85
CA GLY A 18 -1.32 9.16 -3.30
C GLY A 18 -1.63 7.70 -3.61
N SER A 19 -0.61 6.94 -4.00
CA SER A 19 -0.74 5.50 -4.26
C SER A 19 -1.18 4.72 -3.02
N LEU A 20 -0.77 5.11 -1.80
CA LEU A 20 -1.14 4.41 -0.57
C LEU A 20 -2.66 4.38 -0.35
N TRP A 21 -3.37 5.42 -0.80
CA TRP A 21 -4.83 5.43 -0.81
C TRP A 21 -5.40 4.41 -1.81
N GLN A 22 -4.77 4.26 -2.97
CA GLN A 22 -5.16 3.26 -3.96
C GLN A 22 -4.83 1.84 -3.46
N LEU A 23 -3.67 1.63 -2.84
CA LEU A 23 -3.30 0.41 -2.15
C LEU A 23 -4.35 0.01 -1.10
N GLN A 24 -4.77 0.96 -0.25
CA GLN A 24 -5.84 0.74 0.73
C GLN A 24 -7.13 0.27 0.05
N GLN A 25 -7.55 0.91 -1.03
CA GLN A 25 -8.76 0.52 -1.77
C GLN A 25 -8.63 -0.88 -2.39
N VAL A 26 -7.49 -1.18 -3.01
CA VAL A 26 -7.22 -2.49 -3.63
C VAL A 26 -7.25 -3.60 -2.59
N VAL A 27 -6.49 -3.46 -1.50
CA VAL A 27 -6.42 -4.46 -0.43
C VAL A 27 -7.78 -4.62 0.25
N THR A 28 -8.47 -3.52 0.53
CA THR A 28 -9.81 -3.58 1.15
C THR A 28 -10.78 -4.35 0.29
N LYS A 29 -10.82 -4.06 -1.02
CA LYS A 29 -11.72 -4.75 -1.96
C LYS A 29 -11.35 -6.21 -2.18
N MET A 30 -10.06 -6.56 -2.24
CA MET A 30 -9.64 -7.95 -2.45
C MET A 30 -9.83 -8.85 -1.24
N THR A 31 -9.67 -8.29 -0.03
CA THR A 31 -9.67 -9.08 1.21
C THR A 31 -11.00 -8.99 1.97
N GLY A 32 -11.85 -8.01 1.65
CA GLY A 32 -13.07 -7.72 2.39
C GLY A 32 -12.84 -7.17 3.80
N LYS A 33 -11.60 -6.79 4.14
CA LYS A 33 -11.20 -6.27 5.45
C LYS A 33 -10.73 -4.83 5.31
N ASN A 34 -10.94 -4.00 6.34
CA ASN A 34 -10.35 -2.66 6.36
C ASN A 34 -8.81 -2.76 6.32
N ALA A 35 -8.20 -2.31 5.22
CA ALA A 35 -6.78 -2.56 5.00
C ALA A 35 -5.88 -1.94 6.08
N VAL A 36 -6.24 -0.75 6.56
CA VAL A 36 -5.46 -0.01 7.56
C VAL A 36 -5.49 -0.73 8.89
N LEU A 37 -6.67 -1.13 9.36
CA LEU A 37 -6.84 -1.78 10.65
C LEU A 37 -6.24 -3.18 10.70
N HIS A 38 -6.30 -3.92 9.59
CA HIS A 38 -5.90 -5.33 9.56
C HIS A 38 -4.47 -5.58 9.11
N TYR A 39 -3.90 -4.72 8.25
CA TYR A 39 -2.61 -5.01 7.63
C TYR A 39 -1.54 -3.95 7.87
N SER A 40 -1.85 -2.66 8.09
CA SER A 40 -0.80 -1.61 8.16
C SER A 40 0.23 -1.78 9.28
N LEU A 41 -0.07 -2.57 10.32
CA LEU A 41 0.85 -2.88 11.42
C LEU A 41 0.86 -4.39 11.70
N TYR A 42 0.70 -5.21 10.66
CA TYR A 42 0.70 -6.65 10.77
C TYR A 42 2.12 -7.22 10.67
N GLY A 43 2.49 -8.10 11.60
CA GLY A 43 3.77 -8.81 11.57
C GLY A 43 4.99 -7.90 11.47
N CYS A 44 6.02 -8.37 10.78
CA CYS A 44 7.31 -7.71 10.64
C CYS A 44 7.44 -6.81 9.42
N TYR A 45 6.72 -7.10 8.34
CA TYR A 45 6.85 -6.39 7.07
C TYR A 45 5.68 -5.48 6.75
N CYS A 46 4.44 -5.86 7.05
CA CYS A 46 3.32 -4.98 6.71
C CYS A 46 3.43 -3.64 7.45
N GLY A 47 3.38 -2.54 6.69
CA GLY A 47 3.55 -1.17 7.22
C GLY A 47 4.84 -0.51 6.74
N VAL A 48 5.45 0.29 7.62
CA VAL A 48 6.71 1.00 7.33
C VAL A 48 7.90 0.17 7.81
N GLY A 49 8.89 0.00 6.94
CA GLY A 49 10.10 -0.76 7.20
C GLY A 49 9.88 -2.26 7.03
N GLY A 50 10.76 -3.08 7.60
CA GLY A 50 10.68 -4.52 7.50
C GLY A 50 12.04 -5.14 7.79
N ARG A 51 12.07 -6.22 8.58
CA ARG A 51 13.30 -6.98 8.84
C ARG A 51 12.99 -8.37 9.37
N GLY A 52 13.98 -9.25 9.30
CA GLY A 52 13.93 -10.58 9.90
C GLY A 52 12.99 -11.53 9.17
N GLN A 53 12.51 -12.55 9.86
CA GLN A 53 11.61 -13.54 9.29
C GLN A 53 10.13 -13.09 9.34
N PRO A 54 9.38 -13.22 8.22
CA PRO A 54 7.94 -13.01 8.23
C PRO A 54 7.24 -13.97 9.21
N LYS A 55 6.21 -13.47 9.90
CA LYS A 55 5.52 -14.24 10.94
C LYS A 55 4.55 -15.29 10.42
N ASP A 56 4.04 -15.09 9.21
CA ASP A 56 3.18 -16.03 8.50
C ASP A 56 3.10 -15.68 7.00
N ALA A 57 2.19 -16.35 6.29
CA ALA A 57 1.95 -16.10 4.88
C ALA A 57 1.47 -14.67 4.57
N THR A 58 0.68 -14.05 5.47
CA THR A 58 0.20 -12.67 5.31
C THR A 58 1.38 -11.69 5.39
N ASP A 59 2.24 -11.87 6.38
CA ASP A 59 3.44 -11.05 6.56
C ASP A 59 4.44 -11.24 5.40
N ARG A 60 4.55 -12.46 4.86
CA ARG A 60 5.34 -12.73 3.66
C ARG A 60 4.81 -12.01 2.42
N CYS A 61 3.49 -11.83 2.29
CA CYS A 61 2.93 -11.01 1.20
C CYS A 61 3.44 -9.57 1.26
N CYS A 62 3.52 -9.00 2.46
CA CYS A 62 4.03 -7.64 2.65
C CYS A 62 5.53 -7.54 2.37
N GLN A 63 6.33 -8.54 2.79
CA GLN A 63 7.75 -8.59 2.42
C GLN A 63 7.98 -8.57 0.90
N LEU A 64 7.15 -9.32 0.16
CA LEU A 64 7.23 -9.33 -1.31
C LEU A 64 6.77 -8.00 -1.92
N HIS A 65 5.80 -7.33 -1.31
CA HIS A 65 5.36 -5.99 -1.72
C HIS A 65 6.43 -4.94 -1.48
N ASP A 66 7.10 -4.96 -0.33
CA ASP A 66 8.24 -4.09 -0.03
C ASP A 66 9.36 -4.29 -1.06
N ALA A 67 9.72 -5.54 -1.37
CA ALA A 67 10.72 -5.84 -2.41
C ALA A 67 10.30 -5.31 -3.80
N CYS A 68 9.00 -5.37 -4.13
CA CYS A 68 8.46 -4.81 -5.36
C CYS A 68 8.61 -3.28 -5.41
N TYR A 69 8.27 -2.60 -4.31
CA TYR A 69 8.42 -1.16 -4.17
C TYR A 69 9.89 -0.72 -4.17
N ASP A 70 10.78 -1.48 -3.54
CA ASP A 70 12.22 -1.20 -3.51
C ASP A 70 12.83 -1.32 -4.91
N SER A 71 12.45 -2.33 -5.68
CA SER A 71 12.84 -2.46 -7.09
C SER A 71 12.38 -1.26 -7.91
N LEU A 72 11.13 -0.80 -7.73
CA LEU A 72 10.64 0.42 -8.39
C LEU A 72 11.42 1.66 -7.97
N GLN A 73 11.78 1.76 -6.69
CA GLN A 73 12.55 2.88 -6.17
C GLN A 73 13.97 2.93 -6.77
N GLN A 74 14.59 1.78 -7.04
CA GLN A 74 15.88 1.69 -7.76
C GLN A 74 15.79 2.23 -9.20
N HIS A 75 14.61 2.18 -9.80
CA HIS A 75 14.31 2.76 -11.11
C HIS A 75 13.67 4.17 -11.02
N HIS A 76 13.86 4.87 -9.90
CA HIS A 76 13.34 6.23 -9.66
C HIS A 76 11.80 6.36 -9.67
N CYS A 77 11.07 5.25 -9.51
CA CYS A 77 9.63 5.27 -9.34
C CYS A 77 9.28 5.30 -7.84
N ASN A 78 8.73 6.41 -7.35
CA ASN A 78 8.21 6.46 -5.99
C ASN A 78 6.83 5.80 -5.92
N ALA A 79 6.82 4.47 -5.75
CA ALA A 79 5.61 3.69 -5.75
C ALA A 79 4.60 4.11 -4.68
N LYS A 80 5.02 4.72 -3.56
CA LYS A 80 4.15 5.23 -2.46
C LYS A 80 3.40 6.52 -2.80
N GLN A 81 3.86 7.24 -3.82
CA GLN A 81 3.24 8.49 -4.31
C GLN A 81 2.64 8.35 -5.70
N GLN A 82 3.10 7.37 -6.49
CA GLN A 82 2.70 7.13 -7.86
C GLN A 82 1.21 6.77 -7.98
N ARG A 83 0.40 7.70 -8.52
CA ARG A 83 -0.97 7.38 -8.91
C ARG A 83 -0.99 6.44 -10.12
N TYR A 84 -1.98 5.56 -10.17
CA TYR A 84 -2.15 4.63 -11.29
C TYR A 84 -3.62 4.40 -11.64
N ARG A 85 -3.88 3.90 -12.86
CA ARG A 85 -5.23 3.59 -13.34
C ARG A 85 -5.49 2.09 -13.32
N TYR A 86 -6.65 1.69 -12.83
CA TYR A 86 -7.09 0.29 -12.81
C TYR A 86 -8.60 0.17 -13.04
N SER A 87 -9.06 -1.02 -13.41
CA SER A 87 -10.49 -1.36 -13.48
C SER A 87 -10.75 -2.70 -12.82
N TRP A 88 -12.01 -2.94 -12.46
CA TRP A 88 -12.48 -4.22 -11.96
C TRP A 88 -13.41 -4.87 -12.96
N HIS A 89 -13.19 -6.14 -13.27
CA HIS A 89 -14.09 -6.95 -14.08
C HIS A 89 -14.19 -8.35 -13.48
N GLY A 90 -15.40 -8.80 -13.12
CA GLY A 90 -15.60 -10.12 -12.51
C GLY A 90 -14.77 -10.38 -11.24
N GLY A 91 -14.55 -9.35 -10.41
CA GLY A 91 -13.71 -9.47 -9.20
C GLY A 91 -12.20 -9.57 -9.48
N ILE A 92 -11.77 -9.37 -10.72
CA ILE A 92 -10.36 -9.29 -11.12
C ILE A 92 -10.00 -7.82 -11.32
N LEU A 93 -8.93 -7.38 -10.65
CA LEU A 93 -8.32 -6.08 -10.90
C LEU A 93 -7.42 -6.18 -12.13
N THR A 94 -7.55 -5.22 -13.05
CA THR A 94 -6.69 -5.07 -14.22
C THR A 94 -6.04 -3.70 -14.20
N CYS A 95 -4.71 -3.67 -14.17
CA CYS A 95 -3.93 -2.45 -14.29
C CYS A 95 -4.01 -1.93 -15.72
N LYS A 96 -4.29 -0.64 -15.89
CA LYS A 96 -4.37 -0.02 -17.21
C LYS A 96 -2.97 0.37 -17.68
N ARG A 97 -2.78 0.37 -19.00
CA ARG A 97 -1.55 0.87 -19.61
C ARG A 97 -1.42 2.36 -19.32
N ASP A 98 -0.26 2.75 -18.80
CA ASP A 98 0.08 4.11 -18.41
C ASP A 98 1.62 4.23 -18.45
N SER A 99 2.21 5.17 -17.71
CA SER A 99 3.66 5.18 -17.49
C SER A 99 4.13 3.87 -16.87
N TRP A 100 5.39 3.51 -17.13
CA TRP A 100 6.02 2.31 -16.58
C TRP A 100 5.93 2.27 -15.05
N CYS A 101 6.20 3.38 -14.37
CA CYS A 101 6.03 3.50 -12.91
C CYS A 101 4.58 3.24 -12.47
N ALA A 102 3.60 3.87 -13.12
CA ALA A 102 2.20 3.72 -12.75
C ALA A 102 1.72 2.28 -12.95
N GLN A 103 2.07 1.66 -14.08
CA GLN A 103 1.66 0.31 -14.39
C GLN A 103 2.24 -0.70 -13.40
N LEU A 104 3.53 -0.59 -13.07
CA LEU A 104 4.15 -1.53 -12.14
C LEU A 104 3.78 -1.28 -10.68
N SER A 105 3.58 -0.03 -10.24
CA SER A 105 3.02 0.24 -8.91
C SER A 105 1.65 -0.43 -8.74
N CYS A 106 0.81 -0.36 -9.77
CA CYS A 106 -0.47 -1.06 -9.78
C CYS A 106 -0.31 -2.58 -9.66
N GLU A 107 0.62 -3.18 -10.40
CA GLU A 107 0.84 -4.63 -10.36
C GLU A 107 1.44 -5.09 -9.02
N CYS A 108 2.31 -4.29 -8.38
CA CYS A 108 2.75 -4.54 -6.99
C CYS A 108 1.54 -4.59 -6.04
N ASP A 109 0.66 -3.59 -6.08
CA ASP A 109 -0.50 -3.49 -5.18
C ASP A 109 -1.55 -4.58 -5.46
N ARG A 110 -1.77 -4.90 -6.74
CA ARG A 110 -2.60 -6.04 -7.16
C ARG A 110 -2.06 -7.35 -6.63
N SER A 111 -0.75 -7.57 -6.75
CA SER A 111 -0.10 -8.80 -6.30
C SER A 111 -0.19 -8.95 -4.79
N LEU A 112 0.01 -7.86 -4.04
CA LEU A 112 -0.21 -7.83 -2.60
C LEU A 112 -1.65 -8.22 -2.24
N GLY A 113 -2.64 -7.55 -2.82
CA GLY A 113 -4.05 -7.84 -2.52
C GLY A 113 -4.45 -9.28 -2.85
N LEU A 114 -3.96 -9.84 -3.95
CA LEU A 114 -4.19 -11.25 -4.31
C LEU A 114 -3.51 -12.21 -3.34
N CYS A 115 -2.29 -11.91 -2.92
CA CYS A 115 -1.56 -12.69 -1.94
C CYS A 115 -2.28 -12.70 -0.58
N LEU A 116 -2.68 -11.53 -0.08
CA LEU A 116 -3.43 -11.40 1.18
C LEU A 116 -4.78 -12.15 1.12
N ARG A 117 -5.48 -12.08 -0.02
CA ARG A 117 -6.72 -12.85 -0.22
C ARG A 117 -6.47 -14.37 -0.12
N ARG A 118 -5.34 -14.86 -0.65
CA ARG A 118 -4.96 -16.29 -0.58
C ARG A 118 -4.51 -16.70 0.82
N SER A 119 -3.85 -15.82 1.57
CA SER A 119 -3.40 -16.08 2.95
C SER A 119 -4.51 -15.94 3.99
N ALA A 120 -5.73 -15.56 3.60
CA ALA A 120 -6.83 -15.27 4.52
C ALA A 120 -7.15 -16.42 5.50
N ARG A 121 -6.96 -17.68 5.10
CA ARG A 121 -7.21 -18.86 5.96
C ARG A 121 -6.20 -19.00 7.10
N SER A 122 -4.96 -18.54 6.91
CA SER A 122 -3.89 -18.60 7.92
C SER A 122 -3.65 -17.25 8.60
N TYR A 123 -4.50 -16.25 8.35
CA TYR A 123 -4.44 -14.96 9.01
C TYR A 123 -4.55 -15.13 10.53
N ASN A 124 -3.63 -14.50 11.26
CA ASN A 124 -3.51 -14.61 12.70
C ASN A 124 -3.60 -13.23 13.37
N TRP A 125 -4.67 -13.03 14.15
CA TRP A 125 -4.92 -11.77 14.85
C TRP A 125 -3.80 -11.38 15.84
N ARG A 126 -3.01 -12.35 16.33
CA ARG A 126 -1.89 -12.09 17.25
C ARG A 126 -0.76 -11.28 16.62
N TYR A 127 -0.73 -11.19 15.29
CA TYR A 127 0.27 -10.41 14.57
C TYR A 127 -0.24 -9.03 14.17
N VAL A 128 -1.50 -8.67 14.48
CA VAL A 128 -1.98 -7.29 14.36
C VAL A 128 -1.32 -6.45 15.45
N LEU A 129 -0.81 -5.26 15.10
CA LEU A 129 -0.01 -4.40 15.99
C LEU A 129 1.25 -5.10 16.54
N TYR A 130 1.89 -5.97 15.73
CA TYR A 130 3.05 -6.72 16.19
C TYR A 130 4.26 -5.80 16.41
N PRO A 131 4.94 -5.85 17.58
CA PRO A 131 6.07 -4.97 17.87
C PRO A 131 7.27 -5.25 16.94
N LYS A 132 7.65 -4.29 16.11
CA LYS A 132 8.77 -4.42 15.15
C LYS A 132 10.12 -4.71 15.83
N CYS A 133 10.29 -4.32 17.09
CA CYS A 133 11.47 -4.67 17.89
C CYS A 133 11.66 -6.18 18.08
N LYS A 134 10.59 -6.99 17.98
CA LYS A 134 10.60 -8.45 18.10
C LYS A 134 10.86 -9.17 16.76
N CYS A 135 11.08 -8.41 15.68
CA CYS A 135 11.44 -8.95 14.37
C CYS A 135 12.94 -9.24 14.32
N ARG A 136 13.28 -10.50 14.06
CA ARG A 136 14.61 -11.09 14.00
C ARG A 136 14.72 -11.94 12.76
#